data_AF-A0A1M6EBJ2-F1
#
_entry.id   AF-A0A1M6EBJ2-F1
#
_cell.length_a   1.000
_cell.length_b   1.000
_cell.length_c   1.000
_cell.angle_alpha   90.00
_cell.angle_beta   90.00
_cell.angle_gamma   90.00
#
_symmetry.space_group_name_H-M   'P 1'
#
loop_
_entity.id
_entity.type
_entity.pdbx_description
1 polymer ?
#
loop_
_entity_poly.entity_id
_entity_poly.type
_entity_poly.pdbx_seq_one_letter_code
_entity_poly.pdbx_strand_id
1 'polypeptide(L)' 'MTDETRAPGPAAPRADLPEAARRALQEAEARRRAATGPDLPPELGGRDGPEPVRYGDWERKGIAVDF' A
#
# COMPACT_ATOMS: atom_id res chain seq x y z
N MET A 1 -13.47 19.74 12.79
CA MET A 1 -12.96 18.41 13.18
C MET A 1 -12.10 17.91 12.04
N THR A 2 -10.80 18.21 12.10
CA THR A 2 -9.82 17.77 11.09
C THR A 2 -9.28 16.41 11.54
N ASP A 3 -9.62 15.37 10.77
CA ASP A 3 -9.02 14.05 10.93
C ASP A 3 -7.59 14.13 10.35
N GLU A 4 -6.61 14.31 11.23
CA GLU A 4 -5.20 14.15 10.88
C GLU A 4 -4.94 12.66 10.65
N THR A 5 -4.88 12.24 9.39
CA THR A 5 -4.26 10.97 9.02
C THR A 5 -2.79 11.01 9.43
N ARG A 6 -2.53 10.61 10.67
CA ARG A 6 -1.18 10.43 11.21
C ARG A 6 -0.50 9.33 10.41
N ALA A 7 0.42 9.73 9.53
CA ALA A 7 1.37 8.80 8.91
C ALA A 7 2.03 7.97 10.01
N PRO A 8 2.23 6.65 9.82
CA PRO A 8 2.94 5.85 10.80
C PRO A 8 4.32 6.50 11.01
N GLY A 9 4.66 6.79 12.27
CA GLY A 9 5.96 7.35 12.64
C GLY A 9 7.11 6.47 12.16
N PRO A 10 8.37 6.94 12.25
CA PRO A 10 9.51 6.19 11.73
C PRO A 10 9.46 4.76 12.24
N ALA A 11 9.37 3.80 11.30
CA ALA A 11 9.37 2.39 11.64
C ALA A 11 10.62 2.11 12.47
N ALA A 12 10.44 1.71 13.72
CA ALA A 12 11.55 1.33 14.58
C ALA A 12 12.43 0.32 13.83
N PRO A 13 13.77 0.39 13.98
CA PRO A 13 14.66 -0.59 13.38
C PRO A 13 14.11 -1.99 13.63
N ARG A 14 14.08 -2.86 12.62
CA ARG A 14 13.44 -4.20 12.73
C ARG A 14 13.97 -5.04 13.92
N ALA A 15 15.15 -4.69 14.44
CA ALA A 15 15.77 -5.26 15.62
C ALA A 15 15.08 -4.89 16.95
N ASP A 16 14.46 -3.71 17.05
CA ASP A 16 13.87 -3.17 18.28
C ASP A 16 12.36 -3.44 18.39
N LEU A 17 11.83 -4.31 17.52
CA LEU A 17 10.40 -4.62 17.50
C LEU A 17 10.02 -5.64 18.58
N PRO A 18 8.94 -5.38 19.36
CA PRO A 18 8.40 -6.38 20.28
C PRO A 18 7.97 -7.64 19.52
N GLU A 19 8.01 -8.79 20.16
CA GLU A 19 7.73 -10.09 19.51
C GLU A 19 6.38 -10.13 18.78
N ALA A 20 5.35 -9.49 19.37
CA ALA A 20 4.04 -9.37 18.76
C ALA A 20 4.09 -8.64 17.41
N ALA A 21 4.86 -7.56 17.30
CA ALA A 21 5.01 -6.81 16.05
C ALA A 21 5.77 -7.63 15.00
N ARG A 22 6.81 -8.38 15.39
CA ARG A 22 7.54 -9.27 14.49
C ARG A 22 6.63 -10.36 13.92
N ARG A 23 5.80 -10.99 14.76
CA ARG A 23 4.82 -11.99 14.33
C ARG A 23 3.79 -11.42 13.36
N ALA A 24 3.25 -10.24 13.67
CA ALA A 24 2.29 -9.56 12.79
C ALA A 24 2.88 -9.28 11.40
N LEU A 25 4.14 -8.83 11.34
CA LEU A 25 4.84 -8.59 10.08
C LEU A 25 5.07 -9.89 9.29
N GLN A 26 5.51 -10.96 9.96
CA GLN A 26 5.70 -12.28 9.34
C GLN A 26 4.40 -12.84 8.77
N GLU A 27 3.29 -12.72 9.51
CA GLU A 27 1.98 -13.17 9.07
C GLU A 27 1.45 -12.34 7.89
N ALA A 28 1.64 -11.01 7.93
CA ALA A 28 1.30 -10.15 6.80
C ALA A 28 2.13 -10.48 5.56
N GLU A 29 3.42 -10.80 5.72
CA GLU A 29 4.27 -11.26 4.63
C GLU A 29 3.83 -12.61 4.08
N ALA A 30 3.49 -13.57 4.95
CA ALA A 30 2.95 -14.85 4.55
C ALA A 30 1.65 -14.69 3.76
N ARG A 31 0.74 -13.80 4.18
CA ARG A 31 -0.48 -13.46 3.44
C ARG A 31 -0.16 -12.89 2.06
N ARG A 32 0.79 -11.95 1.94
CA ARG A 32 1.18 -11.37 0.65
C ARG A 32 1.78 -12.41 -0.29
N ARG A 33 2.59 -13.35 0.23
CA ARG A 33 3.18 -14.44 -0.57
C ARG A 33 2.14 -15.47 -1.02
N ALA A 34 1.11 -15.73 -0.19
CA ALA A 34 0.03 -16.66 -0.51
C ALA A 34 -1.05 -16.06 -1.40
N ALA A 35 -1.16 -14.72 -1.45
CA ALA A 35 -2.08 -14.03 -2.33
C ALA A 35 -1.63 -14.18 -3.79
N THR A 36 -2.36 -14.98 -4.55
CA THR A 36 -2.28 -14.95 -6.01
C THR A 36 -3.06 -13.73 -6.47
N GLY A 37 -2.36 -12.71 -6.98
CA GLY A 37 -3.01 -11.54 -7.57
C GLY A 37 -3.92 -11.96 -8.74
N PRO A 38 -4.91 -11.14 -9.11
CA PRO A 38 -5.70 -11.40 -10.30
C PRO A 38 -4.79 -11.49 -11.53
N ASP A 39 -5.00 -12.50 -12.38
CA ASP A 39 -4.26 -12.68 -13.64
C ASP A 39 -4.74 -11.65 -14.66
N LEU A 40 -4.22 -10.42 -14.51
CA LEU A 40 -4.51 -9.28 -15.37
C LEU A 40 -3.27 -8.95 -16.20
N PRO A 41 -3.44 -8.53 -17.47
CA PRO A 41 -2.31 -8.05 -18.27
C PRO A 41 -1.61 -6.89 -17.55
N PRO A 42 -0.27 -6.80 -17.63
CA PRO A 42 0.46 -5.72 -17.01
C PRO A 42 0.01 -4.38 -17.59
N GLU A 43 -0.23 -3.42 -16.70
CA GLU A 43 -0.56 -2.06 -17.07
C GLU A 43 0.74 -1.35 -17.49
N LEU A 44 0.77 -0.79 -18.70
CA LEU A 44 1.96 -0.15 -19.27
C LEU A 44 1.76 1.37 -19.33
N GLY A 45 2.76 2.13 -18.86
CA GLY A 45 2.74 3.59 -18.90
C GLY A 45 1.90 4.26 -17.81
N GLY A 46 1.33 3.49 -16.88
CA GLY A 46 0.57 3.99 -15.72
C GLY A 46 1.40 4.16 -14.45
N ARG A 47 0.79 4.73 -13.41
CA ARG A 47 1.36 4.82 -12.05
C ARG A 47 1.44 3.42 -11.42
N ASP A 48 2.39 3.21 -10.51
CA ASP A 48 2.42 1.99 -9.67
C ASP A 48 1.08 1.79 -8.98
N GLY A 49 0.55 0.56 -9.05
CA GLY A 49 -0.77 0.21 -8.54
C GLY A 49 -1.79 0.04 -9.67
N PRO A 50 -3.04 -0.25 -9.31
CA PRO A 50 -4.08 -0.53 -10.30
C PRO A 50 -4.53 0.74 -11.05
N GLU A 51 -4.97 0.60 -12.32
CA GLU A 51 -5.29 1.77 -13.16
C GLU A 51 -6.29 2.71 -12.46
N PRO A 52 -6.01 4.02 -12.38
CA PRO A 52 -6.95 5.04 -11.90
C PRO A 52 -8.30 4.96 -12.61
N VAL A 53 -8.30 4.62 -13.89
CA VAL A 53 -9.52 4.43 -14.71
C VAL A 53 -10.42 3.34 -14.14
N ARG A 54 -9.84 2.25 -13.64
CA ARG A 54 -10.58 1.08 -13.12
C ARG A 54 -11.15 1.31 -11.73
N TYR A 55 -10.49 2.13 -10.92
CA TYR A 55 -10.81 2.27 -9.49
C TYR A 55 -11.15 3.71 -9.06
N GLY A 56 -11.23 4.65 -10.01
CA GLY A 56 -11.58 6.04 -9.75
C GLY A 56 -10.50 6.87 -9.03
N ASP A 57 -9.27 6.35 -8.90
CA ASP A 57 -8.17 6.99 -8.16
C ASP A 57 -7.39 8.01 -9.01
N TRP A 58 -8.11 8.97 -9.59
CA TRP A 58 -7.56 10.04 -10.43
C TRP A 58 -6.86 11.14 -9.64
N GLU A 59 -6.85 11.03 -8.31
CA GLU A 59 -6.28 12.03 -7.44
C GLU A 59 -4.84 11.68 -7.05
N ARG A 60 -3.99 12.71 -7.01
CA ARG A 60 -2.67 12.63 -6.38
C ARG A 60 -2.50 13.84 -5.48
N LYS A 61 -2.38 13.60 -4.17
CA LYS A 61 -2.28 14.67 -3.16
C LYS A 61 -3.44 15.68 -3.24
N GLY A 62 -4.66 15.21 -3.53
CA GLY A 62 -5.85 16.05 -3.65
C GLY A 62 -5.94 16.88 -4.94
N ILE A 63 -5.12 16.56 -5.94
CA ILE A 63 -5.18 17.17 -7.26
C ILE A 63 -5.62 16.10 -8.25
N ALA A 64 -6.69 16.38 -9.01
CA ALA A 64 -7.07 15.55 -10.16
C ALA A 64 -5.98 15.65 -11.22
N VAL A 65 -5.36 14.52 -11.56
CA VAL A 65 -4.29 14.44 -12.55
C VAL A 65 -4.80 13.63 -13.74
N ASP A 66 -4.66 14.21 -14.93
CA ASP A 66 -4.95 13.58 -16.21
C ASP A 66 -3.64 13.51 -17.02
N PHE A 67 -3.29 12.30 -17.47
CA PHE A 67 -2.10 11.85 -18.24
C PHE A 67 -0.70 12.36 -17.81
#